data_AF-A0A026WFT2-F1
#
_entry.id   AF-A0A026WFT2-F1
#
_cell.length_a   1.000
_cell.length_b   1.000
_cell.length_c   1.000
_cell.angle_alpha   90.00
_cell.angle_beta   90.00
_cell.angle_gamma   90.00
#
_symmetry.space_group_name_H-M   'P 1'
#
loop_
_entity.id
_entity.type
_entity.pdbx_description
1 polymer ?
#
loop_
_entity_poly.entity_id
_entity_poly.type
_entity_poly.pdbx_seq_one_letter_code
_entity_poly.pdbx_strand_id
1 'polypeptide(L)'
;KIYFLNSLYVSGTAWLNFGPHIESLGTEKLTIVAWDPPGYGKSRPPDRTFPDNFYQRDATWTYSLMKTLGYSKFSLIGMVDGSITALWLAATYPESIHKMIVFGARSYIHPAEVKVYEYNLFFTYFIKLLFVQCCCLGMTTIDTFPEFLRTRMMHIYDLNYIEQTTSKWLDAMRRLYNKQNGDLCNQALPKIKCPTFILCKSVDRLLAPDHPFYLKQNITNSMYAI
;
A
#
# COMPACT_ATOMS: atom_id res chain seq x y z
N LYS A 1 -8.06 -7.89 21.19
CA LYS A 1 -7.08 -8.23 20.11
C LYS A 1 -6.69 -6.94 19.41
N ILE A 2 -5.40 -6.74 19.12
CA ILE A 2 -4.92 -5.45 18.58
C ILE A 2 -4.73 -5.60 17.08
N TYR A 3 -5.34 -4.71 16.30
CA TYR A 3 -5.22 -4.69 14.85
C TYR A 3 -4.55 -3.42 14.40
N PHE A 4 -3.48 -3.57 13.63
CA PHE A 4 -2.81 -2.48 12.97
C PHE A 4 -3.28 -2.38 11.53
N LEU A 5 -3.83 -1.23 11.16
CA LEU A 5 -4.31 -0.95 9.81
C LEU A 5 -3.27 -0.13 9.06
N ASN A 6 -2.76 -0.68 7.95
CA ASN A 6 -1.93 0.05 7.00
C ASN A 6 -2.63 0.12 5.65
N SER A 7 -2.61 1.29 5.01
CA SER A 7 -3.45 1.52 3.85
C SER A 7 -2.78 2.14 2.63
N LEU A 8 -3.48 1.84 1.54
CA LEU A 8 -3.40 2.18 0.12
C LEU A 8 -2.54 3.37 -0.29
N TYR A 9 -1.66 3.14 -1.27
CA TYR A 9 -1.20 4.10 -2.30
C TYR A 9 -0.80 5.50 -1.79
N VAL A 10 -0.67 6.46 -2.71
CA VAL A 10 -0.32 7.87 -2.46
C VAL A 10 -1.28 8.58 -1.48
N SER A 11 -2.44 7.99 -1.17
CA SER A 11 -3.38 8.55 -0.16
C SER A 11 -2.92 8.27 1.27
N GLY A 12 -2.19 7.17 1.51
CA GLY A 12 -1.32 6.95 2.67
C GLY A 12 -1.97 6.95 4.05
N THR A 13 -3.30 6.98 4.14
CA THR A 13 -4.00 7.09 5.42
C THR A 13 -4.95 5.91 5.61
N ALA A 14 -4.76 5.20 6.72
CA ALA A 14 -5.65 4.12 7.12
C ALA A 14 -7.09 4.60 7.37
N TRP A 15 -7.22 5.84 7.86
CA TRP A 15 -8.53 6.46 8.09
C TRP A 15 -9.34 6.67 6.81
N LEU A 16 -8.71 7.07 5.70
CA LEU A 16 -9.44 7.28 4.44
C LEU A 16 -10.02 5.98 3.86
N ASN A 17 -9.48 4.82 4.21
CA ASN A 17 -9.91 3.55 3.64
C ASN A 17 -10.80 2.76 4.60
N PHE A 18 -10.50 2.86 5.90
CA PHE A 18 -11.17 2.07 6.91
C PHE A 18 -12.03 2.90 7.86
N GLY A 19 -12.10 4.24 7.80
CA GLY A 19 -12.81 5.08 8.78
C GLY A 19 -14.19 4.53 9.22
N PRO A 20 -15.15 4.33 8.29
CA PRO A 20 -16.46 3.75 8.62
C PRO A 20 -16.39 2.32 9.18
N HIS A 21 -15.39 1.53 8.76
CA HIS A 21 -15.17 0.18 9.26
C HIS A 21 -14.52 0.19 10.66
N ILE A 22 -13.59 1.13 10.93
CA ILE A 22 -12.95 1.30 12.25
C ILE A 22 -14.02 1.65 13.29
N GLU A 23 -14.96 2.52 12.92
CA GLU A 23 -16.05 2.94 13.79
C GLU A 23 -17.08 1.83 14.05
N SER A 24 -17.28 0.91 13.10
CA SER A 24 -18.21 -0.21 13.23
C SER A 24 -17.57 -1.50 13.78
N LEU A 25 -16.24 -1.62 13.76
CA LEU A 25 -15.53 -2.74 14.35
C LEU A 25 -15.63 -2.63 15.87
N GLY A 26 -16.27 -3.62 16.51
CA GLY A 26 -16.55 -3.64 17.95
C GLY A 26 -15.36 -3.26 18.83
N THR A 27 -15.29 -1.98 19.19
CA THR A 27 -14.21 -1.35 19.95
C THR A 27 -14.15 -1.86 21.38
N GLU A 28 -15.23 -2.46 21.87
CA GLU A 28 -15.29 -3.15 23.17
C GLU A 28 -14.33 -4.35 23.26
N LYS A 29 -13.95 -4.96 22.13
CA LYS A 29 -13.10 -6.18 22.08
C LYS A 29 -11.78 -5.97 21.34
N LEU A 30 -11.66 -4.87 20.61
CA LEU A 30 -10.57 -4.59 19.68
C LEU A 30 -9.91 -3.25 20.01
N THR A 31 -8.58 -3.25 19.99
CA THR A 31 -7.82 -2.00 19.94
C THR A 31 -7.32 -1.84 18.51
N ILE A 32 -7.71 -0.77 17.86
CA ILE A 32 -7.33 -0.50 16.47
C ILE A 32 -6.30 0.63 16.46
N VAL A 33 -5.15 0.36 15.84
CA VAL A 33 -4.13 1.37 15.57
C VAL A 33 -4.10 1.60 14.07
N ALA A 34 -4.59 2.76 13.64
CA ALA A 34 -4.55 3.21 12.26
C ALA A 34 -3.47 4.28 12.16
N TRP A 35 -2.44 4.03 11.36
CA TRP A 35 -1.30 4.94 11.24
C TRP A 35 -1.23 5.60 9.87
N ASP A 36 -0.51 6.72 9.84
CA ASP A 36 -0.03 7.36 8.62
C ASP A 36 1.50 7.16 8.57
N PRO A 37 2.07 6.44 7.59
CA PRO A 37 3.52 6.36 7.44
C PRO A 37 4.14 7.75 7.25
N PRO A 38 5.41 7.98 7.63
CA PRO A 38 6.08 9.27 7.42
C PRO A 38 5.99 9.73 5.95
N GLY A 39 5.58 10.97 5.73
CA GLY A 39 5.27 11.52 4.41
C GLY A 39 3.80 11.37 3.97
N TYR A 40 2.97 10.69 4.75
CA TYR A 40 1.54 10.58 4.49
C TYR A 40 0.71 11.18 5.63
N GLY A 41 -0.52 11.53 5.29
CA GLY A 41 -1.55 12.05 6.18
C GLY A 41 -1.03 13.17 7.07
N LYS A 42 -1.20 12.98 8.38
CA LYS A 42 -0.73 13.92 9.39
C LYS A 42 0.72 13.67 9.83
N SER A 43 1.37 12.61 9.34
CA SER A 43 2.79 12.32 9.58
C SER A 43 3.70 13.12 8.64
N ARG A 44 3.43 14.43 8.55
CA ARG A 44 4.17 15.44 7.78
C ARG A 44 4.43 16.64 8.69
N PRO A 45 5.67 17.17 8.75
CA PRO A 45 6.88 16.70 8.08
C PRO A 45 7.38 15.32 8.59
N PRO A 46 8.25 14.61 7.83
CA PRO A 46 8.85 14.99 6.54
C PRO A 46 7.95 14.68 5.34
N ASP A 47 8.36 15.09 4.14
CA ASP A 47 7.72 14.67 2.88
C ASP A 47 8.07 13.21 2.53
N ARG A 48 7.20 12.56 1.74
CA ARG A 48 7.36 11.15 1.39
C ARG A 48 8.56 10.92 0.46
N THR A 49 9.33 9.88 0.78
CA THR A 49 10.45 9.40 -0.04
C THR A 49 10.33 7.91 -0.31
N PHE A 50 10.87 7.46 -1.45
CA PHE A 50 10.78 6.07 -1.89
C PHE A 50 12.17 5.49 -2.24
N PRO A 51 13.08 5.31 -1.26
CA PRO A 51 14.32 4.54 -1.47
C PRO A 51 13.99 3.08 -1.80
N ASP A 52 14.94 2.30 -2.32
CA ASP A 52 14.67 0.91 -2.76
C ASP A 52 14.10 0.00 -1.66
N ASN A 53 14.39 0.31 -0.39
CA ASN A 53 13.93 -0.44 0.77
C ASN A 53 12.72 0.20 1.49
N PHE A 54 11.94 1.07 0.82
CA PHE A 54 10.90 1.85 1.50
C PHE A 54 9.80 1.00 2.17
N TYR A 55 9.46 -0.18 1.63
CA TYR A 55 8.52 -1.10 2.28
C TYR A 55 9.10 -1.73 3.56
N GLN A 56 10.38 -2.14 3.53
CA GLN A 56 11.09 -2.67 4.70
C GLN A 56 11.27 -1.61 5.78
N ARG A 57 11.56 -0.37 5.35
CA ARG A 57 11.65 0.80 6.23
C ARG A 57 10.31 1.04 6.92
N ASP A 58 9.22 1.10 6.17
CA ASP A 58 7.88 1.27 6.74
C ASP A 58 7.49 0.12 7.67
N ALA A 59 7.89 -1.12 7.36
CA ALA A 59 7.66 -2.28 8.23
C ALA A 59 8.41 -2.13 9.56
N THR A 60 9.66 -1.65 9.52
CA THR A 60 10.48 -1.38 10.70
C THR A 60 9.91 -0.24 11.54
N TRP A 61 9.43 0.84 10.90
CA TRP A 61 8.76 1.94 11.57
C TRP A 61 7.44 1.52 12.21
N THR A 62 6.64 0.71 11.50
CA THR A 62 5.42 0.11 12.05
C THR A 62 5.72 -0.71 13.30
N TYR A 63 6.71 -1.60 13.22
CA TYR A 63 7.12 -2.40 14.36
C TYR A 63 7.52 -1.52 15.55
N SER A 64 8.35 -0.52 15.31
CA SER A 64 8.82 0.42 16.34
C SER A 64 7.66 1.18 16.97
N LEU A 65 6.72 1.68 16.17
CA LEU A 65 5.50 2.34 16.65
C LEU A 65 4.70 1.42 17.57
N MET A 66 4.44 0.19 17.15
CA MET A 66 3.68 -0.76 17.98
C MET A 66 4.40 -1.10 19.29
N LYS A 67 5.73 -1.23 19.25
CA LYS A 67 6.55 -1.42 20.45
C LYS A 67 6.50 -0.21 21.39
N THR A 68 6.56 1.01 20.87
CA THR A 68 6.43 2.25 21.65
C THR A 68 5.06 2.37 22.30
N LEU A 69 4.00 1.92 21.63
CA LEU A 69 2.64 1.85 22.18
C LEU A 69 2.46 0.72 23.22
N GLY A 70 3.51 -0.05 23.53
CA GLY A 70 3.46 -1.13 24.53
C GLY A 70 2.99 -2.48 24.00
N TYR A 71 2.87 -2.65 22.68
CA TYR A 71 2.36 -3.88 22.07
C TYR A 71 3.48 -4.76 21.53
N SER A 72 3.71 -5.90 22.18
CA SER A 72 4.68 -6.91 21.75
C SER A 72 4.12 -7.93 20.76
N LYS A 73 2.79 -8.12 20.73
CA LYS A 73 2.11 -9.05 19.82
C LYS A 73 0.79 -8.48 19.32
N PHE A 74 0.61 -8.43 18.00
CA PHE A 74 -0.55 -7.78 17.36
C PHE A 74 -0.90 -8.44 16.03
N SER A 75 -2.08 -8.13 15.50
CA SER A 75 -2.54 -8.58 14.19
C SER A 75 -2.41 -7.46 13.15
N LEU A 76 -2.25 -7.85 11.89
CA LEU A 76 -2.07 -6.93 10.78
C LEU A 76 -3.28 -6.94 9.84
N ILE A 77 -3.60 -5.76 9.31
CA ILE A 77 -4.46 -5.58 8.16
C ILE A 77 -3.74 -4.65 7.19
N GLY A 78 -3.39 -5.15 6.01
CA GLY A 78 -2.71 -4.40 4.97
C GLY A 78 -3.52 -4.34 3.68
N MET A 79 -3.60 -3.16 3.07
CA MET A 79 -4.32 -2.95 1.80
C MET A 79 -3.38 -2.43 0.71
N VAL A 80 -3.40 -3.07 -0.46
CA VAL A 80 -2.56 -2.75 -1.64
C VAL A 80 -1.10 -2.61 -1.23
N ASP A 81 -0.48 -1.44 -1.33
CA ASP A 81 0.92 -1.25 -0.94
C ASP A 81 1.16 -1.49 0.56
N GLY A 82 0.16 -1.22 1.39
CA GLY A 82 0.20 -1.54 2.81
C GLY A 82 0.26 -3.04 3.10
N SER A 83 -0.18 -3.89 2.16
CA SER A 83 -0.02 -5.34 2.25
C SER A 83 1.44 -5.76 2.10
N ILE A 84 2.21 -5.11 1.23
CA ILE A 84 3.65 -5.42 1.02
C ILE A 84 4.41 -5.11 2.31
N THR A 85 4.13 -3.95 2.93
CA THR A 85 4.67 -3.61 4.26
C THR A 85 4.26 -4.64 5.32
N ALA A 86 3.01 -5.10 5.32
CA ALA A 86 2.53 -6.11 6.26
C ALA A 86 3.24 -7.46 6.07
N LEU A 87 3.45 -7.89 4.82
CA LEU A 87 4.22 -9.09 4.47
C LEU A 87 5.66 -8.98 4.97
N TRP A 88 6.34 -7.86 4.72
CA TRP A 88 7.68 -7.60 5.23
C TRP A 88 7.75 -7.61 6.76
N LEU A 89 6.78 -6.97 7.43
CA LEU A 89 6.70 -6.93 8.89
C LEU A 89 6.50 -8.33 9.48
N ALA A 90 5.58 -9.12 8.92
CA ALA A 90 5.32 -10.49 9.36
C ALA A 90 6.49 -11.44 9.10
N ALA A 91 7.24 -11.23 8.02
CA ALA A 91 8.45 -12.00 7.72
C ALA A 91 9.64 -11.61 8.61
N THR A 92 9.78 -10.32 8.93
CA THR A 92 10.92 -9.79 9.70
C THR A 92 10.75 -9.99 11.20
N TYR A 93 9.52 -9.86 11.70
CA TYR A 93 9.20 -9.96 13.13
C TYR A 93 8.10 -11.02 13.39
N PRO A 94 8.29 -12.28 12.97
CA PRO A 94 7.22 -13.29 12.96
C PRO A 94 6.64 -13.57 14.34
N GLU A 95 7.43 -13.46 15.41
CA GLU A 95 6.96 -13.71 16.78
C GLU A 95 6.02 -12.61 17.32
N SER A 96 6.09 -11.41 16.72
CA SER A 96 5.26 -10.27 17.09
C SER A 96 3.92 -10.25 16.35
N ILE A 97 3.75 -11.06 15.30
CA ILE A 97 2.52 -11.06 14.50
C ILE A 97 1.65 -12.26 14.86
N HIS A 98 0.45 -11.98 15.35
CA HIS A 98 -0.53 -12.99 15.74
C HIS A 98 -1.27 -13.58 14.53
N LYS A 99 -1.87 -12.73 13.69
CA LYS A 99 -2.58 -13.06 12.45
C LYS A 99 -2.49 -11.90 11.48
N MET A 100 -2.66 -12.15 10.20
CA MET A 100 -2.61 -11.14 9.16
C MET A 100 -3.77 -11.28 8.18
N ILE A 101 -4.34 -10.15 7.76
CA ILE A 101 -5.27 -10.06 6.64
C ILE A 101 -4.67 -9.09 5.63
N VAL A 102 -4.65 -9.48 4.35
CA VAL A 102 -4.15 -8.62 3.27
C VAL A 102 -5.16 -8.53 2.13
N PHE A 103 -5.36 -7.32 1.61
CA PHE A 103 -6.34 -7.00 0.57
C PHE A 103 -5.65 -6.44 -0.67
N GLY A 104 -5.92 -6.99 -1.84
CA GLY A 104 -5.26 -6.54 -3.08
C GLY A 104 -3.74 -6.64 -2.97
N ALA A 105 -3.27 -7.76 -2.44
CA ALA A 105 -1.86 -7.95 -2.14
C ALA A 105 -1.09 -8.49 -3.34
N ARG A 106 0.17 -8.08 -3.43
CA ARG A 106 1.15 -8.57 -4.41
C ARG A 106 2.51 -8.68 -3.74
N SER A 107 3.35 -9.56 -4.25
CA SER A 107 4.74 -9.73 -3.80
C SER A 107 5.77 -9.36 -4.87
N TYR A 108 5.29 -9.08 -6.08
CA TYR A 108 6.07 -8.59 -7.19
C TYR A 108 5.22 -7.69 -8.09
N ILE A 109 5.85 -6.99 -9.03
CA ILE A 109 5.20 -6.24 -10.12
C ILE A 109 5.05 -7.18 -11.31
N HIS A 110 3.83 -7.46 -11.72
CA HIS A 110 3.59 -8.30 -12.89
C HIS A 110 3.87 -7.51 -14.20
N PRO A 111 4.43 -8.11 -15.26
CA PRO A 111 4.69 -7.39 -16.52
C PRO A 111 3.47 -6.70 -17.14
N ALA A 112 2.27 -7.26 -16.94
CA ALA A 112 1.03 -6.62 -17.36
C ALA A 112 0.71 -5.31 -16.59
N GLU A 113 1.17 -5.19 -15.34
CA GLU A 113 0.98 -3.99 -14.51
C GLU A 113 1.95 -2.88 -14.91
N VAL A 114 3.14 -3.24 -15.39
CA VAL A 114 4.11 -2.26 -15.91
C VAL A 114 3.50 -1.46 -17.04
N LYS A 115 2.75 -2.10 -17.94
CA LYS A 115 2.04 -1.40 -19.03
C LYS A 115 1.01 -0.40 -18.51
N VAL A 116 0.35 -0.71 -17.40
CA VAL A 116 -0.60 0.20 -16.73
C VAL A 116 0.16 1.37 -16.09
N TYR A 117 1.29 1.13 -15.44
CA TYR A 117 2.13 2.19 -14.88
C TYR A 117 2.74 3.07 -15.97
N GLU A 118 3.18 2.49 -17.07
CA GLU A 118 3.71 3.21 -18.24
C GLU A 118 2.63 3.98 -18.97
N TYR A 119 1.40 3.48 -19.08
CA TYR A 119 0.28 4.23 -19.62
C TYR A 119 -0.10 5.41 -18.73
N ASN A 120 -0.16 5.22 -17.41
CA ASN A 120 -0.41 6.31 -16.46
C ASN A 120 0.73 7.34 -16.44
N LEU A 121 1.99 6.89 -16.57
CA LEU A 121 3.15 7.77 -16.74
C LEU A 121 3.13 8.49 -18.08
N PHE A 122 2.83 7.81 -19.18
CA PHE A 122 2.72 8.42 -20.50
C PHE A 122 1.60 9.44 -20.52
N PHE A 123 0.44 9.15 -19.96
CA PHE A 123 -0.64 10.11 -19.78
C PHE A 123 -0.18 11.32 -18.94
N THR A 124 0.49 11.07 -17.81
CA THR A 124 1.00 12.13 -16.93
C THR A 124 2.07 12.99 -17.63
N TYR A 125 3.04 12.39 -18.32
CA TYR A 125 4.13 13.08 -19.01
C TYR A 125 3.70 13.71 -20.33
N PHE A 126 2.76 13.12 -21.07
CA PHE A 126 2.21 13.66 -22.31
C PHE A 126 1.32 14.87 -22.03
N ILE A 127 0.49 14.84 -20.98
CA ILE A 127 -0.20 16.02 -20.44
C ILE A 127 0.84 17.07 -20.01
N LYS A 128 1.94 16.66 -19.37
CA LYS A 128 3.02 17.56 -18.96
C LYS A 128 3.77 18.21 -20.14
N LEU A 129 3.96 17.49 -21.25
CA LEU A 129 4.61 17.99 -22.47
C LEU A 129 3.67 18.92 -23.26
N LEU A 130 2.37 18.64 -23.24
CA LEU A 130 1.31 19.51 -23.72
C LEU A 130 1.00 20.68 -22.76
N PHE A 131 1.88 21.04 -21.81
CA PHE A 131 1.69 22.21 -20.94
C PHE A 131 1.58 23.54 -21.69
N VAL A 132 1.83 23.59 -23.00
CA VAL A 132 1.50 24.76 -23.84
C VAL A 132 0.01 24.77 -24.25
N GLN A 133 -0.72 23.65 -24.11
CA GLN A 133 -2.08 23.49 -24.65
C GLN A 133 -3.11 22.80 -23.72
N CYS A 134 -2.70 22.14 -22.63
CA CYS A 134 -3.60 21.45 -21.69
C CYS A 134 -4.22 22.32 -20.60
N CYS A 135 -3.79 23.59 -20.42
CA CYS A 135 -4.55 24.57 -19.63
C CYS A 135 -5.99 24.74 -20.16
N CYS A 136 -6.27 24.34 -21.40
CA CYS A 136 -7.59 24.40 -22.02
C CYS A 136 -8.51 23.19 -21.71
N LEU A 137 -8.02 22.12 -21.07
CA LEU A 137 -8.79 20.89 -20.82
C LEU A 137 -8.89 20.46 -19.33
N GLY A 138 -8.12 21.06 -18.42
CA GLY A 138 -8.34 20.95 -16.97
C GLY A 138 -8.10 19.58 -16.31
N MET A 139 -7.42 18.63 -16.98
CA MET A 139 -7.16 17.28 -16.43
C MET A 139 -5.78 17.16 -15.74
N THR A 140 -5.72 16.48 -14.60
CA THR A 140 -4.54 16.25 -13.73
C THR A 140 -4.42 14.77 -13.35
N THR A 141 -3.27 14.33 -12.79
CA THR A 141 -3.07 12.92 -12.38
C THR A 141 -4.11 12.43 -11.37
N ILE A 142 -4.71 13.33 -10.60
CA ILE A 142 -5.74 12.97 -9.62
C ILE A 142 -7.04 12.48 -10.29
N ASP A 143 -7.28 12.84 -11.55
CA ASP A 143 -8.49 12.49 -12.30
C ASP A 143 -8.50 11.03 -12.77
N THR A 144 -7.36 10.33 -12.65
CA THR A 144 -7.30 8.88 -12.89
C THR A 144 -7.84 8.07 -11.71
N PHE A 145 -8.00 8.70 -10.53
CA PHE A 145 -8.58 8.04 -9.36
C PHE A 145 -10.11 8.16 -9.35
N PRO A 146 -10.83 7.17 -8.79
CA PRO A 146 -12.27 7.30 -8.57
C PRO A 146 -12.61 8.57 -7.77
N GLU A 147 -13.72 9.23 -8.11
CA GLU A 147 -14.18 10.48 -7.48
C GLU A 147 -14.02 10.49 -5.96
N PHE A 148 -14.57 9.46 -5.29
CA PHE A 148 -14.56 9.40 -3.83
C PHE A 148 -13.15 9.40 -3.23
N LEU A 149 -12.17 8.80 -3.93
CA LEU A 149 -10.77 8.76 -3.49
C LEU A 149 -10.09 10.08 -3.79
N ARG A 150 -10.35 10.68 -4.96
CA ARG A 150 -9.90 12.02 -5.33
C ARG A 150 -10.33 13.06 -4.30
N THR A 151 -11.63 13.15 -4.00
CA THR A 151 -12.16 14.10 -3.01
C THR A 151 -11.47 13.93 -1.66
N ARG A 152 -11.31 12.68 -1.21
CA ARG A 152 -10.64 12.36 0.05
C ARG A 152 -9.16 12.76 0.08
N MET A 153 -8.43 12.54 -1.01
CA MET A 153 -7.03 12.94 -1.12
C MET A 153 -6.88 14.47 -1.09
N MET A 154 -7.74 15.20 -1.80
CA MET A 154 -7.73 16.67 -1.83
C MET A 154 -8.07 17.32 -0.48
N HIS A 155 -8.78 16.62 0.40
CA HIS A 155 -9.01 17.09 1.77
C HIS A 155 -7.75 17.02 2.66
N ILE A 156 -6.76 16.19 2.31
CA ILE A 156 -5.55 15.96 3.11
C ILE A 156 -4.33 16.63 2.49
N TYR A 157 -4.23 16.60 1.18
CA TYR A 157 -3.07 17.05 0.42
C TYR A 157 -3.47 18.08 -0.62
N ASP A 158 -2.61 19.08 -0.83
CA ASP A 158 -2.71 19.91 -2.02
C ASP A 158 -2.38 19.10 -3.28
N LEU A 159 -2.86 19.59 -4.42
CA LEU A 159 -2.68 18.93 -5.72
C LEU A 159 -1.20 18.71 -6.06
N ASN A 160 -0.33 19.67 -5.74
CA ASN A 160 1.09 19.60 -6.05
C ASN A 160 1.76 18.44 -5.28
N TYR A 161 1.41 18.25 -4.01
CA TYR A 161 1.90 17.15 -3.21
C TYR A 161 1.43 15.78 -3.74
N ILE A 162 0.16 15.70 -4.18
CA ILE A 162 -0.40 14.49 -4.80
C ILE A 162 0.37 14.14 -6.08
N GLU A 163 0.56 15.11 -6.97
CA GLU A 163 1.28 14.90 -8.24
C GLU A 163 2.73 14.49 -8.02
N GLN A 164 3.45 15.23 -7.16
CA GLN A 164 4.86 14.92 -6.87
C GLN A 164 5.02 13.55 -6.21
N THR A 165 4.17 13.21 -5.24
CA THR A 165 4.27 11.93 -4.52
C THR A 165 3.89 10.77 -5.45
N THR A 166 2.88 10.95 -6.31
CA THR A 166 2.52 9.95 -7.32
C THR A 166 3.65 9.73 -8.32
N SER A 167 4.27 10.80 -8.83
CA SER A 167 5.42 10.71 -9.73
C SER A 167 6.58 9.96 -9.08
N LYS A 168 6.97 10.34 -7.86
CA LYS A 168 8.07 9.69 -7.12
C LYS A 168 7.79 8.21 -6.84
N TRP A 169 6.53 7.85 -6.56
CA TRP A 169 6.12 6.46 -6.38
C TRP A 169 6.21 5.67 -7.69
N LEU A 170 5.72 6.22 -8.81
CA LEU A 170 5.82 5.58 -10.13
C LEU A 170 7.28 5.36 -10.54
N ASP A 171 8.14 6.35 -10.30
CA ASP A 171 9.59 6.22 -10.53
C ASP A 171 10.21 5.12 -9.67
N ALA A 172 9.76 4.97 -8.42
CA ALA A 172 10.20 3.88 -7.55
C ALA A 172 9.74 2.51 -8.04
N MET A 173 8.47 2.37 -8.46
CA MET A 173 7.97 1.11 -9.03
C MET A 173 8.75 0.70 -10.28
N ARG A 174 9.00 1.64 -11.21
CA ARG A 174 9.82 1.38 -12.41
C ARG A 174 11.25 0.98 -12.04
N ARG A 175 11.86 1.69 -11.10
CA ARG A 175 13.22 1.40 -10.65
C ARG A 175 13.32 0.01 -10.03
N LEU A 176 12.38 -0.36 -9.16
CA LEU A 176 12.31 -1.71 -8.58
C LEU A 176 12.04 -2.77 -9.65
N TYR A 177 11.15 -2.51 -10.60
CA TYR A 177 10.92 -3.44 -11.71
C TYR A 177 12.21 -3.75 -12.47
N ASN A 178 12.93 -2.70 -12.90
CA ASN A 178 14.16 -2.86 -13.68
C ASN A 178 15.32 -3.46 -12.87
N LYS A 179 15.44 -3.12 -11.59
CA LYS A 179 16.56 -3.54 -10.75
C LYS A 179 16.44 -4.99 -10.26
N GLN A 180 15.23 -5.42 -9.91
CA GLN A 180 14.99 -6.70 -9.23
C GLN A 180 13.88 -7.53 -9.90
N ASN A 181 13.69 -7.34 -11.22
CA ASN A 181 12.71 -8.06 -12.03
C ASN A 181 11.29 -8.02 -11.43
N GLY A 182 10.94 -6.87 -10.85
CA GLY A 182 9.65 -6.65 -10.21
C GLY A 182 9.50 -7.28 -8.83
N ASP A 183 10.46 -8.03 -8.27
CA ASP A 183 10.35 -8.56 -6.91
C ASP A 183 10.10 -7.40 -5.93
N LEU A 184 9.18 -7.54 -4.99
CA LEU A 184 8.93 -6.57 -3.92
C LEU A 184 9.11 -7.21 -2.54
N CYS A 185 8.72 -8.48 -2.40
CA CYS A 185 8.85 -9.24 -1.16
C CYS A 185 8.78 -10.77 -1.34
N ASN A 186 9.09 -11.34 -2.51
CA ASN A 186 9.02 -12.80 -2.75
C ASN A 186 9.88 -13.58 -1.76
N GLN A 187 11.10 -13.10 -1.50
CA GLN A 187 12.04 -13.66 -0.52
C GLN A 187 11.55 -13.59 0.94
N ALA A 188 10.54 -12.78 1.23
CA ALA A 188 9.96 -12.63 2.55
C ALA A 188 8.86 -13.66 2.82
N LEU A 189 8.14 -14.12 1.79
CA LEU A 189 6.94 -14.94 1.93
C LEU A 189 7.16 -16.24 2.73
N PRO A 190 8.23 -17.03 2.48
CA PRO A 190 8.45 -18.28 3.21
C PRO A 190 8.78 -18.09 4.69
N LYS A 191 9.12 -16.86 5.11
CA LYS A 191 9.46 -16.53 6.49
C LYS A 191 8.23 -16.17 7.34
N ILE A 192 7.06 -16.00 6.71
CA ILE A 192 5.82 -15.64 7.38
C ILE A 192 5.25 -16.88 8.10
N LYS A 193 5.18 -16.81 9.43
CA LYS A 193 4.68 -17.91 10.27
C LYS A 193 3.21 -17.77 10.67
N CYS A 194 2.68 -16.55 10.72
CA CYS A 194 1.34 -16.30 11.22
C CYS A 194 0.25 -16.77 10.25
N PRO A 195 -0.94 -17.18 10.75
CA PRO A 195 -2.11 -17.38 9.90
C PRO A 195 -2.40 -16.14 9.05
N THR A 196 -2.52 -16.31 7.74
CA THR A 196 -2.68 -15.23 6.77
C THR A 196 -3.95 -15.42 5.94
N PHE A 197 -4.84 -14.42 5.94
CA PHE A 197 -6.03 -14.37 5.11
C PHE A 197 -5.81 -13.40 3.94
N ILE A 198 -5.86 -13.91 2.71
CA ILE A 198 -5.64 -13.14 1.49
C ILE A 198 -7.01 -12.84 0.86
N LEU A 199 -7.39 -11.57 0.82
CA LEU A 199 -8.64 -11.11 0.24
C LEU A 199 -8.41 -10.45 -1.11
N CYS A 200 -9.15 -10.94 -2.09
CA CYS A 200 -9.03 -10.55 -3.49
C CYS A 200 -10.37 -10.02 -3.97
N LYS A 201 -10.35 -9.22 -5.03
CA LYS A 201 -11.58 -8.88 -5.75
C LYS A 201 -11.76 -9.88 -6.87
N SER A 202 -13.00 -10.33 -7.09
CA SER A 202 -13.38 -11.17 -8.24
C SER A 202 -12.98 -10.58 -9.59
N VAL A 203 -12.95 -9.25 -9.70
CA VAL A 203 -12.42 -8.51 -10.85
C VAL A 203 -11.54 -7.38 -10.34
N ASP A 204 -10.22 -7.53 -10.51
CA ASP A 204 -9.24 -6.48 -10.25
C ASP A 204 -8.69 -5.95 -11.58
N ARG A 205 -8.79 -4.63 -11.80
CA ARG A 205 -8.29 -3.96 -13.01
C ARG A 205 -6.86 -3.43 -12.84
N LEU A 206 -6.34 -3.42 -11.62
CA LEU A 206 -5.04 -2.87 -11.26
C LEU A 206 -4.00 -3.96 -11.04
N LEU A 207 -4.41 -5.12 -10.53
CA LEU A 207 -3.53 -6.22 -10.20
C LEU A 207 -3.78 -7.44 -11.08
N ALA A 208 -2.69 -8.11 -11.45
CA ALA A 208 -2.78 -9.37 -12.17
C ALA A 208 -3.50 -10.44 -11.33
N PRO A 209 -4.30 -11.32 -11.95
CA PRO A 209 -5.08 -12.33 -11.24
C PRO A 209 -4.22 -13.41 -10.55
N ASP A 210 -2.93 -13.49 -10.87
CA ASP A 210 -2.02 -14.53 -10.38
C ASP A 210 -1.48 -14.26 -8.96
N HIS A 211 -1.49 -13.00 -8.51
CA HIS A 211 -0.93 -12.62 -7.20
C HIS A 211 -1.49 -13.42 -6.02
N PRO A 212 -2.81 -13.63 -5.89
CA PRO A 212 -3.38 -14.38 -4.78
C PRO A 212 -2.89 -15.83 -4.74
N PHE A 213 -2.80 -16.46 -5.91
CA PHE A 213 -2.32 -17.84 -6.04
C PHE A 213 -0.84 -17.92 -5.67
N TYR A 214 -0.02 -16.99 -6.17
CA TYR A 214 1.40 -16.95 -5.84
C TYR A 214 1.62 -16.76 -4.33
N LEU A 215 0.88 -15.84 -3.69
CA LEU A 215 0.94 -15.63 -2.24
C LEU A 215 0.50 -16.88 -1.47
N LYS A 216 -0.60 -17.53 -1.88
CA LYS A 216 -1.12 -18.75 -1.25
C LYS A 216 -0.11 -19.91 -1.30
N GLN A 217 0.63 -20.02 -2.40
CA GLN A 217 1.65 -21.06 -2.60
C GLN A 217 2.90 -20.81 -1.75
N ASN A 218 3.29 -19.54 -1.55
CA ASN A 218 4.55 -19.17 -0.92
C ASN A 218 4.43 -18.79 0.57
N ILE A 219 3.21 -18.71 1.11
CA ILE A 219 2.95 -18.50 2.54
C ILE A 219 2.31 -19.79 3.09
N THR A 220 3.05 -20.56 3.88
CA THR A 220 2.63 -21.90 4.34
C THR A 220 1.26 -21.90 5.03
N ASN A 221 1.04 -20.98 5.97
CA ASN A 221 -0.19 -20.90 6.78
C ASN A 221 -1.16 -19.84 6.24
N SER A 222 -1.40 -19.85 4.93
CA SER A 222 -2.32 -18.92 4.28
C SER A 222 -3.57 -19.59 3.75
N MET A 223 -4.63 -18.81 3.61
CA MET A 223 -5.83 -19.11 2.84
C MET A 223 -6.24 -17.85 2.08
N TYR A 224 -7.00 -18.01 1.00
CA TYR A 224 -7.48 -16.88 0.22
C TYR A 224 -8.98 -16.99 -0.06
N ALA A 225 -9.62 -15.86 -0.29
CA ALA A 225 -10.99 -15.74 -0.75
C ALA A 225 -11.09 -14.65 -1.83
N ILE A 226 -12.05 -14.83 -2.73
CA ILE A 226 -12.36 -13.97 -3.87
C ILE A 226 -13.65 -13.18 -3.57
#